data_AF-A0A3M2CTX9-F1
#
_entry.id   AF-A0A3M2CTX9-F1
#
_cell.length_a   1.000
_cell.length_b   1.000
_cell.length_c   1.000
_cell.angle_alpha   90.00
_cell.angle_beta   90.00
_cell.angle_gamma   90.00
#
_symmetry.space_group_name_H-M   'P 1'
#
loop_
_entity.id
_entity.type
_entity.pdbx_description
1 polymer ?
#
loop_
_entity_poly.entity_id
_entity_poly.type
_entity_poly.pdbx_seq_one_letter_code
_entity_poly.pdbx_strand_id
1 'polypeptide(L)'
;MDTHAAPEIQTEITLDLINALLDDWHKPGMSELGLCRAHQISLETLEHAAEHPKFQAALERIDRIRAKRRPAIAAAIHADTLDRLLHIAHHNPTSANFAKEIRLALKLLNTLFPQSPPS
;
A
#
# COMPACT_ATOMS: atom_id res chain seq x y z
N MET A 1 38.27 17.19 23.32
CA MET A 1 37.38 16.16 23.90
C MET A 1 35.98 16.66 23.62
N ASP A 2 35.46 16.33 22.45
CA ASP A 2 34.16 16.80 21.99
C ASP A 2 33.10 15.84 22.50
N THR A 3 32.42 16.24 23.56
CA THR A 3 31.26 15.54 24.11
C THR A 3 30.13 15.70 23.12
N HIS A 4 29.97 14.74 22.21
CA HIS A 4 28.74 14.65 21.41
C HIS A 4 27.59 14.39 22.38
N ALA A 5 26.79 15.42 22.65
CA ALA A 5 25.52 15.27 23.34
C ALA A 5 24.68 14.26 22.53
N ALA A 6 24.30 13.15 23.17
CA ALA A 6 23.37 12.21 22.58
C ALA A 6 22.06 12.96 22.29
N PRO A 7 21.41 12.71 21.13
CA PRO A 7 20.13 13.33 20.82
C PRO A 7 19.12 13.02 21.94
N GLU A 8 18.41 14.04 22.40
CA GLU A 8 17.38 13.90 23.42
C GLU A 8 16.24 13.04 22.88
N ILE A 9 16.04 11.87 23.49
CA ILE A 9 14.97 10.95 23.11
C ILE A 9 13.66 11.51 23.63
N GLN A 10 12.71 11.76 22.73
CA GLN A 10 11.36 12.17 23.10
C GLN A 10 10.63 10.99 23.76
N THR A 11 10.08 11.22 24.96
CA THR A 11 9.35 10.20 25.75
C THR A 11 7.87 10.52 25.91
N GLU A 12 7.47 11.77 25.70
CA GLU A 12 6.09 12.23 25.86
C GLU A 12 5.28 12.04 24.57
N ILE A 13 4.05 11.54 24.70
CA ILE A 13 3.14 11.37 23.58
C ILE A 13 2.34 12.64 23.38
N THR A 14 2.75 13.40 22.37
CA THR A 14 2.05 14.60 21.93
C THR A 14 1.21 14.31 20.69
N LEU A 15 0.25 15.19 20.41
CA LEU A 15 -0.54 15.10 19.17
C LEU A 15 0.33 15.31 17.93
N ASP A 16 1.36 16.14 18.02
CA ASP A 16 2.27 16.41 16.92
C ASP A 16 3.12 15.17 16.60
N LEU A 17 3.60 14.46 17.64
CA LEU A 17 4.29 13.19 17.48
C LEU A 17 3.38 12.13 16.83
N ILE A 18 2.12 12.02 17.28
CA ILE A 18 1.13 11.10 16.69
C ILE A 18 0.91 11.39 15.21
N ASN A 19 0.75 12.66 14.83
CA ASN A 19 0.55 13.04 13.44
C ASN A 19 1.79 12.73 12.59
N ALA A 20 2.98 13.05 13.09
CA ALA A 20 4.24 12.75 12.40
C ALA A 20 4.45 11.25 12.20
N LEU A 21 4.14 10.44 13.23
CA LEU A 21 4.21 8.98 13.13
C LEU A 21 3.23 8.43 12.10
N LEU A 22 1.99 8.94 12.05
CA LEU A 22 0.98 8.50 11.06
C LEU A 22 1.40 8.80 9.61
N ASP A 23 2.04 9.94 9.37
CA ASP A 23 2.53 10.32 8.04
C ASP A 23 3.63 9.36 7.55
N ASP A 24 4.48 8.91 8.47
CA ASP A 24 5.61 8.04 8.16
C ASP A 24 5.26 6.54 8.22
N TRP A 25 4.19 6.17 8.95
CA TRP A 25 3.75 4.79 9.16
C TRP A 25 3.44 4.03 7.86
N HIS A 26 3.05 4.75 6.81
CA HIS A 26 2.66 4.14 5.53
C HIS A 26 3.73 4.21 4.45
N LYS A 27 4.92 4.73 4.77
CA LYS A 27 6.02 4.82 3.80
C LYS A 27 6.56 3.41 3.48
N PRO A 28 6.67 3.04 2.19
CA PRO A 28 7.25 1.76 1.81
C PRO A 28 8.66 1.59 2.37
N GLY A 29 8.94 0.45 3.00
CA GLY A 29 10.26 0.14 3.56
C GLY A 29 10.55 0.79 4.92
N MET A 30 9.61 1.51 5.51
CA MET A 30 9.73 2.02 6.88
C MET A 30 9.48 0.89 7.89
N SER A 31 10.45 0.61 8.75
CA SER A 31 10.29 -0.32 9.89
C SER A 31 10.05 0.43 11.19
N GLU A 32 9.64 -0.28 12.23
CA GLU A 32 9.43 0.26 13.58
C GLU A 32 10.71 0.90 14.13
N LEU A 33 11.87 0.23 13.95
CA LEU A 33 13.16 0.81 14.31
C LEU A 33 13.54 2.01 13.43
N GLY A 34 13.08 2.03 12.17
CA GLY A 34 13.21 3.17 11.28
C GLY A 34 12.42 4.38 11.80
N LEU A 35 11.18 4.17 12.22
CA LEU A 35 10.33 5.19 12.85
C LEU A 35 10.95 5.72 14.15
N CYS A 36 11.42 4.83 15.03
CA CYS A 36 12.09 5.24 16.27
C CYS A 36 13.29 6.16 16.00
N ARG A 37 14.11 5.83 15.00
CA ARG A 37 15.25 6.67 14.61
C ARG A 37 14.81 7.99 13.96
N ALA A 38 13.80 7.95 13.09
CA ALA A 38 13.32 9.12 12.37
C ALA A 38 12.71 10.17 13.31
N HIS A 39 11.97 9.73 14.33
CA HIS A 39 11.30 10.61 15.29
C HIS A 39 12.05 10.77 16.62
N GLN A 40 13.23 10.15 16.75
CA GLN A 40 14.05 10.19 17.97
C GLN A 40 13.27 9.75 19.22
N ILE A 41 12.55 8.64 19.10
CA ILE A 41 11.75 8.05 20.18
C ILE A 41 12.27 6.65 20.53
N SER A 42 11.95 6.19 21.74
CA SER A 42 12.18 4.80 22.12
C SER A 42 11.12 3.87 21.52
N LEU A 43 11.39 2.56 21.54
CA LEU A 43 10.40 1.55 21.16
C LEU A 43 9.16 1.60 22.08
N GLU A 44 9.37 1.80 23.37
CA GLU A 44 8.29 1.90 24.37
C GLU A 44 7.38 3.11 24.11
N THR A 45 7.96 4.24 23.72
CA THR A 45 7.20 5.45 23.34
C THR A 45 6.43 5.22 22.05
N LEU A 46 7.01 4.51 21.07
CA LEU A 46 6.31 4.13 19.85
C LEU A 46 5.12 3.21 20.14
N GLU A 47 5.30 2.21 21.01
CA GLU A 47 4.23 1.29 21.44
C GLU A 47 3.08 2.06 22.10
N HIS A 48 3.38 2.91 23.08
CA HIS A 48 2.35 3.73 23.72
C HIS A 48 1.69 4.71 22.73
N ALA A 49 2.43 5.27 21.77
CA ALA A 49 1.86 6.15 20.75
C ALA A 49 0.91 5.39 19.81
N ALA A 50 1.26 4.15 19.46
CA ALA A 50 0.40 3.29 18.65
C ALA A 50 -0.88 2.89 19.39
N GLU A 51 -0.85 2.76 20.71
CA GLU A 51 -2.03 2.50 21.54
C GLU A 51 -2.93 3.73 21.75
N HIS A 52 -2.45 4.93 21.43
CA HIS A 52 -3.20 6.15 21.63
C HIS A 52 -4.51 6.14 20.80
N PRO A 53 -5.68 6.50 21.38
CA PRO A 53 -6.97 6.38 20.70
C PRO A 53 -7.07 7.10 19.35
N LYS A 54 -6.41 8.27 19.21
CA LYS A 54 -6.36 8.99 17.94
C LYS A 54 -5.55 8.27 16.86
N PHE A 55 -4.48 7.60 17.25
CA PHE A 55 -3.65 6.83 16.33
C PHE A 55 -4.46 5.66 15.76
N GLN A 56 -5.09 4.88 16.64
CA GLN A 56 -5.99 3.78 16.27
C GLN A 56 -7.14 4.24 15.38
N ALA A 57 -7.84 5.32 15.75
CA ALA A 57 -8.94 5.86 14.94
C ALA A 57 -8.49 6.30 13.53
N ALA A 58 -7.27 6.83 13.40
CA ALA A 58 -6.70 7.20 12.11
C ALA A 58 -6.41 5.96 11.25
N LEU A 59 -5.81 4.92 11.82
CA LEU A 59 -5.55 3.66 11.14
C LEU A 59 -6.85 3.02 10.64
N GLU A 60 -7.88 2.92 11.49
CA GLU A 60 -9.19 2.39 11.10
C GLU A 60 -9.84 3.19 9.96
N ARG A 61 -9.68 4.51 9.95
CA ARG A 61 -10.17 5.36 8.85
C ARG A 61 -9.44 5.05 7.55
N ILE A 62 -8.11 4.91 7.61
CA ILE A 62 -7.29 4.58 6.44
C ILE A 62 -7.66 3.21 5.89
N ASP A 63 -7.84 2.22 6.75
CA ASP A 63 -8.24 0.86 6.33
C ASP A 63 -9.62 0.84 5.70
N ARG A 64 -10.59 1.61 6.23
CA ARG A 64 -11.90 1.77 5.58
C ARG A 64 -11.78 2.40 4.19
N ILE A 65 -10.94 3.41 4.01
CA ILE A 65 -10.71 4.04 2.70
C ILE A 65 -10.06 3.03 1.74
N ARG A 66 -9.05 2.29 2.20
CA ARG A 66 -8.37 1.25 1.43
C ARG A 66 -9.34 0.14 1.02
N ALA A 67 -10.18 -0.33 1.93
CA ALA A 67 -11.19 -1.34 1.66
C ALA A 67 -12.19 -0.87 0.59
N LYS A 68 -12.65 0.38 0.65
CA LYS A 68 -13.53 0.97 -0.38
C LYS A 68 -12.86 1.08 -1.75
N ARG A 69 -11.56 1.37 -1.79
CA ARG A 69 -10.80 1.51 -3.05
C ARG A 69 -10.34 0.17 -3.63
N ARG A 70 -10.20 -0.87 -2.81
CA ARG A 70 -9.65 -2.18 -3.20
C ARG A 70 -10.35 -2.80 -4.42
N PRO A 71 -11.69 -2.83 -4.53
CA PRO A 71 -12.37 -3.37 -5.71
C PRO A 71 -12.02 -2.60 -6.99
N ALA A 72 -11.98 -1.27 -6.93
CA ALA A 72 -11.66 -0.44 -8.08
C ALA A 72 -10.20 -0.62 -8.53
N ILE A 73 -9.26 -0.69 -7.58
CA ILE A 73 -7.84 -0.97 -7.88
C ILE A 73 -7.69 -2.37 -8.48
N ALA A 74 -8.35 -3.38 -7.91
CA ALA A 74 -8.32 -4.74 -8.44
C ALA A 74 -8.87 -4.82 -9.87
N ALA A 75 -9.99 -4.13 -10.14
CA ALA A 75 -10.56 -4.06 -11.49
C ALA A 75 -9.60 -3.38 -12.49
N ALA A 76 -8.94 -2.30 -12.08
CA ALA A 76 -7.97 -1.59 -12.91
C ALA A 76 -6.72 -2.45 -13.21
N ILE A 77 -6.16 -3.13 -12.21
CA ILE A 77 -5.03 -4.05 -12.39
C ILE A 77 -5.43 -5.21 -13.30
N HIS A 78 -6.63 -5.75 -13.13
CA HIS A 78 -7.15 -6.81 -13.98
C HIS A 78 -7.27 -6.34 -15.44
N ALA A 79 -7.84 -5.15 -15.68
CA ALA A 79 -7.93 -4.55 -17.00
C ALA A 79 -6.54 -4.38 -17.66
N ASP A 80 -5.58 -3.77 -16.97
CA ASP A 80 -4.21 -3.57 -17.50
C ASP A 80 -3.51 -4.91 -17.79
N THR A 81 -3.75 -5.92 -16.96
CA THR A 81 -3.21 -7.27 -17.17
C THR A 81 -3.81 -7.92 -18.41
N LEU A 82 -5.13 -7.82 -18.61
CA LEU A 82 -5.80 -8.35 -19.81
C LEU A 82 -5.24 -7.66 -21.08
N ASP A 83 -5.08 -6.34 -21.05
CA ASP A 83 -4.56 -5.57 -22.18
C ASP A 83 -3.11 -5.96 -22.52
N ARG A 84 -2.25 -6.14 -21.51
CA ARG A 84 -0.88 -6.64 -21.72
C ARG A 84 -0.86 -8.05 -22.31
N LEU A 85 -1.73 -8.96 -21.82
CA LEU A 85 -1.83 -10.31 -22.35
C LEU A 85 -2.34 -10.33 -23.80
N LEU A 86 -3.30 -9.48 -24.15
CA LEU A 86 -3.76 -9.27 -25.53
C LEU A 86 -2.61 -8.80 -26.42
N HIS A 87 -1.86 -7.81 -25.96
CA HIS A 87 -0.72 -7.26 -26.67
C HIS A 87 0.33 -8.36 -26.96
N ILE A 88 0.70 -9.16 -25.96
CA ILE A 88 1.65 -10.27 -26.12
C ILE A 88 1.11 -11.32 -27.11
N ALA A 89 -0.16 -11.71 -26.99
CA ALA A 89 -0.77 -12.69 -27.90
C ALA A 89 -0.87 -12.21 -29.36
N HIS A 90 -0.89 -10.90 -29.59
CA HIS A 90 -0.94 -10.29 -30.93
C HIS A 90 0.44 -10.07 -31.53
N HIS A 91 1.40 -9.60 -30.73
CA HIS A 91 2.69 -9.12 -31.24
C HIS A 91 3.85 -10.10 -31.00
N ASN A 92 3.75 -11.01 -30.03
CA ASN A 92 4.78 -12.01 -29.71
C ASN A 92 4.16 -13.40 -29.45
N PRO A 93 3.46 -14.00 -30.43
CA PRO A 93 2.90 -15.34 -30.24
C PRO A 93 4.02 -16.38 -30.17
N THR A 94 4.36 -16.83 -28.96
CA THR A 94 5.32 -17.93 -28.72
C THR A 94 4.90 -19.22 -29.42
N SER A 95 3.58 -19.43 -29.62
CA SER A 95 3.02 -20.38 -30.59
C SER A 95 1.58 -19.98 -30.98
N ALA A 96 1.08 -20.48 -32.11
CA ALA A 96 -0.29 -20.24 -32.55
C ALA A 96 -1.34 -20.78 -31.55
N ASN A 97 -1.01 -21.86 -30.84
CA ASN A 97 -1.86 -22.43 -29.80
C ASN A 97 -1.89 -21.54 -28.55
N PHE A 98 -0.74 -21.00 -28.14
CA PHE A 98 -0.65 -20.07 -27.00
C PHE A 98 -1.47 -18.79 -27.22
N ALA A 99 -1.39 -18.20 -28.41
CA ALA A 99 -2.21 -17.03 -28.76
C ALA A 99 -3.72 -17.35 -28.79
N LYS A 100 -4.10 -18.56 -29.22
CA LYS A 100 -5.49 -19.01 -29.25
C LYS A 100 -6.04 -19.27 -27.84
N GLU A 101 -5.25 -19.90 -26.97
CA GLU A 101 -5.60 -20.17 -25.57
C GLU A 101 -5.74 -18.88 -24.76
N ILE A 102 -4.82 -17.92 -24.92
CA ILE A 102 -4.95 -16.59 -24.30
C ILE A 102 -6.22 -15.89 -24.80
N ARG A 103 -6.48 -15.83 -26.11
CA ARG A 103 -7.70 -15.19 -26.64
C ARG A 103 -8.99 -15.84 -26.10
N LEU A 104 -9.01 -17.16 -25.92
CA LEU A 104 -10.13 -17.88 -25.33
C LEU A 104 -10.31 -17.58 -23.84
N ALA A 105 -9.22 -17.62 -23.07
CA ALA A 105 -9.23 -17.29 -21.65
C ALA A 105 -9.67 -15.85 -21.39
N LEU A 106 -9.23 -14.90 -22.22
CA LEU A 106 -9.61 -13.49 -22.12
C LEU A 106 -11.10 -13.26 -22.45
N LYS A 107 -11.65 -13.97 -23.46
CA LYS A 107 -13.10 -13.93 -23.74
C LYS A 107 -13.93 -14.42 -22.55
N LEU A 108 -13.50 -15.51 -21.91
CA LEU A 108 -14.17 -16.06 -20.71
C LEU A 108 -14.08 -15.10 -19.52
N LEU A 109 -12.92 -14.49 -19.28
CA LEU A 109 -12.73 -13.50 -18.22
C LEU A 109 -13.62 -12.27 -18.40
N ASN A 110 -13.76 -11.76 -19.63
CA ASN A 110 -14.62 -10.62 -19.93
C ASN A 110 -16.13 -10.95 -19.77
N THR A 111 -16.53 -12.20 -19.98
CA THR A 111 -17.91 -12.64 -19.71
C THR A 111 -18.22 -12.81 -18.21
N LEU A 112 -17.22 -13.18 -17.42
CA LEU A 112 -17.37 -13.42 -15.98
C LEU A 112 -17.24 -12.14 -15.15
N PHE A 113 -16.48 -11.16 -15.65
CA PHE A 113 -16.27 -9.87 -15.02
C PHE A 113 -16.43 -8.74 -16.06
N PRO A 114 -17.68 -8.40 -16.44
CA PRO A 114 -17.91 -7.33 -17.40
C PRO A 114 -17.38 -6.02 -16.83
N GLN A 115 -16.47 -5.37 -17.57
CA GLN A 115 -16.04 -4.00 -17.27
C GLN A 115 -17.29 -3.12 -17.24
N SER A 116 -17.58 -2.50 -16.10
CA SER A 116 -18.66 -1.51 -16.03
C SER A 116 -18.28 -0.33 -16.93
N PRO A 117 -19.23 0.23 -17.71
CA PRO A 117 -18.91 1.29 -18.64
C PRO A 117 -18.34 2.51 -17.89
N PRO A 118 -17.36 3.22 -18.46
CA PRO A 118 -16.90 4.48 -17.89
C PRO A 118 -18.10 5.45 -17.85
N SER A 119 -18.33 6.04 -16.68
CA SER A 119 -19.36 7.06 -16.44
C SER A 119 -18.98 8.40 -17.05
#